data_AF-A0A2Y9B3N1-F1
#
_entry.id   AF-A0A2Y9B3N1-F1
#
_cell.length_a   1.000
_cell.length_b   1.000
_cell.length_c   1.000
_cell.angle_alpha   90.00
_cell.angle_beta   90.00
_cell.angle_gamma   90.00
#
_symmetry.space_group_name_H-M   'P 1'
#
loop_
_entity.id
_entity.type
_entity.pdbx_description
1 polymer ?
#
loop_
_entity_poly.entity_id
_entity_poly.type
_entity_poly.pdbx_seq_one_letter_code
_entity_poly.pdbx_strand_id
1 'polypeptide(L)'
;MIFRRRPRPEPTDPFQPVPTRVPRAAPAPVAQAPRENPEKVRLRAERRLKFTAACFVMGFATVAVKMGAIAASEAREPSTGSLSGATIVNARADITDREGRVLATNVTATALYAQPHKMLDPVAAAEGLARIFPDMDAETWARRFTSGSKFFWLKGNISPEQQQAVHDLGEPGLLFGSREMRLYPNGPLAAHVLGGARYGAQDVRAAEIVGVAGVEKTFDAYLSDPAQEGAPLRLSLDLPIQAAVEHVLDGGMKLMNAKGAAAILMDIKTGEVISLASLPDFDPNSRPRPATEGDPADSPLFNRAVQGVYELGSTFKIFTTAQSLELGLTNAGTMIDTRGPLRQGRHSIRDFRNYGPQLSVADVIRHSSNVGTARMALDIGATRQKAFLESLGFFEPTPLEMVEAASGRPIVPERWPDITTMTVSYGHGLSTSPLHLAVGYASVLNGGTRVTPTLMAQETPPPLGPRIVSARVSAESRHMLRRVVTDGTASMGEVPGYHVGGKTGTADKPKHTGGYWEDKVIATFASVFPAHDPKYVLIVTLDEPEIRAAGEDRRTAGWTAVPVASEIVRRVAPLLGVRPDFDPAKDDFGAYLTQMARR
;
A
#
# COMPACT_ATOMS: atom_id res chain seq x y z
N MET A 1 -7.51 -12.70 64.59
CA MET A 1 -8.81 -13.34 64.28
C MET A 1 -8.60 -14.21 63.05
N ILE A 2 -8.75 -15.53 62.98
CA ILE A 2 -9.31 -16.59 63.82
C ILE A 2 -8.31 -17.78 63.78
N PHE A 3 -8.12 -18.41 64.93
CA PHE A 3 -7.12 -19.44 65.22
C PHE A 3 -7.53 -20.86 64.74
N ARG A 4 -6.57 -21.64 64.21
CA ARG A 4 -6.62 -23.12 64.21
C ARG A 4 -5.76 -23.65 65.37
N ARG A 5 -6.41 -24.30 66.34
CA ARG A 5 -5.76 -24.96 67.50
C ARG A 5 -5.24 -26.35 67.11
N ARG A 6 -4.00 -26.66 67.51
CA ARG A 6 -3.45 -28.04 67.55
C ARG A 6 -3.86 -28.72 68.87
N PRO A 7 -4.07 -30.05 68.90
CA PRO A 7 -4.34 -30.78 70.13
C PRO A 7 -3.08 -31.02 70.98
N ARG A 8 -3.26 -31.06 72.31
CA ARG A 8 -2.26 -31.31 73.35
C ARG A 8 -1.96 -32.82 73.49
N PRO A 9 -0.75 -33.20 73.97
CA PRO A 9 -0.44 -34.58 74.36
C PRO A 9 -1.03 -34.94 75.73
N GLU A 10 -1.44 -36.20 75.90
CA GLU A 10 -1.90 -36.78 77.17
C GLU A 10 -0.74 -37.02 78.16
N PRO A 11 -1.00 -36.93 79.48
CA PRO A 11 0.00 -37.10 80.52
C PRO A 11 0.24 -38.58 80.90
N THR A 12 1.51 -38.92 81.10
CA THR A 12 1.96 -40.20 81.68
C THR A 12 1.73 -40.24 83.19
N ASP A 13 1.05 -41.28 83.67
CA ASP A 13 0.78 -41.59 85.08
C ASP A 13 2.08 -41.97 85.83
N PRO A 14 2.41 -41.32 86.96
CA PRO A 14 3.67 -41.50 87.69
C PRO A 14 3.61 -42.53 88.82
N PHE A 15 2.80 -43.60 88.74
CA PHE A 15 2.83 -44.66 89.76
C PHE A 15 2.52 -46.06 89.23
N GLN A 16 3.53 -46.83 88.81
CA GLN A 16 3.52 -48.28 89.07
C GLN A 16 4.91 -48.87 89.37
N PRO A 17 5.01 -49.77 90.37
CA PRO A 17 6.25 -50.08 91.08
C PRO A 17 7.07 -51.22 90.45
N VAL A 18 8.38 -51.18 90.72
CA VAL A 18 9.36 -52.24 90.41
C VAL A 18 9.15 -53.45 91.32
N PRO A 19 9.03 -54.69 90.78
CA PRO A 19 9.18 -55.90 91.57
C PRO A 19 10.55 -56.56 91.41
N THR A 20 10.96 -57.09 92.55
CA THR A 20 12.19 -57.78 92.96
C THR A 20 12.54 -59.07 92.19
N ARG A 21 13.86 -59.26 92.00
CA ARG A 21 14.54 -60.53 91.68
C ARG A 21 14.33 -61.57 92.78
N VAL A 22 14.01 -62.83 92.46
CA VAL A 22 14.66 -64.15 92.85
C VAL A 22 13.91 -65.31 92.13
N PRO A 23 14.39 -66.59 92.08
CA PRO A 23 15.61 -67.19 91.53
C PRO A 23 15.37 -68.07 90.26
N ARG A 24 16.49 -68.51 89.68
CA ARG A 24 16.64 -69.36 88.48
C ARG A 24 16.19 -70.81 88.71
N ALA A 25 15.28 -71.31 87.88
CA ALA A 25 14.94 -72.74 87.75
C ALA A 25 15.56 -73.35 86.47
N ALA A 26 15.81 -74.66 86.51
CA ALA A 26 16.60 -75.46 85.57
C ALA A 26 16.08 -75.47 84.10
N PRO A 27 16.95 -75.75 83.10
CA PRO A 27 16.56 -75.73 81.69
C PRO A 27 15.74 -76.98 81.31
N ALA A 28 14.63 -76.76 80.61
CA ALA A 28 13.87 -77.78 79.91
C ALA A 28 14.46 -78.02 78.49
N PRO A 29 14.30 -79.21 77.89
CA PRO A 29 15.08 -79.64 76.74
C PRO A 29 14.75 -78.88 75.45
N VAL A 30 15.79 -78.64 74.65
CA VAL A 30 15.76 -77.98 73.34
C VAL A 30 14.92 -78.81 72.35
N ALA A 31 13.76 -78.29 71.96
CA ALA A 31 13.05 -78.76 70.78
C ALA A 31 13.77 -78.22 69.54
N GLN A 32 14.42 -79.12 68.80
CA GLN A 32 15.04 -78.81 67.51
C GLN A 32 13.96 -78.36 66.52
N ALA A 33 13.99 -77.09 66.13
CA ALA A 33 13.21 -76.59 65.01
C ALA A 33 13.65 -77.31 63.72
N PRO A 34 12.71 -77.70 62.82
CA PRO A 34 13.07 -78.39 61.58
C PRO A 34 13.98 -77.48 60.76
N ARG A 35 15.20 -77.95 60.44
CA ARG A 35 16.09 -77.27 59.50
C ARG A 35 15.38 -77.18 58.15
N GLU A 36 15.10 -75.95 57.72
CA GLU A 36 14.53 -75.66 56.41
C GLU A 36 15.44 -76.27 55.33
N ASN A 37 14.85 -76.99 54.37
CA ASN A 37 15.60 -77.77 53.38
C ASN A 37 16.63 -76.86 52.64
N PRO A 38 17.95 -77.12 52.75
CA PRO A 38 19.00 -76.23 52.24
C PRO A 38 18.86 -75.88 50.75
N GLU A 39 18.31 -76.80 49.96
CA GLU A 39 18.07 -76.58 48.53
C GLU A 39 16.99 -75.52 48.26
N LYS A 40 15.94 -75.45 49.09
CA LYS A 40 14.87 -74.45 48.94
C LYS A 40 15.35 -73.04 49.30
N VAL A 41 16.24 -72.93 50.29
CA VAL A 41 16.89 -71.67 50.68
C VAL A 41 17.86 -71.21 49.58
N ARG A 42 18.66 -72.12 49.04
CA ARG A 42 19.60 -71.86 47.93
C ARG A 42 18.87 -71.43 46.64
N LEU A 43 17.78 -72.11 46.25
CA LEU A 43 16.98 -71.75 45.08
C LEU A 43 16.31 -70.37 45.21
N ARG A 44 15.86 -69.99 46.42
CA ARG A 44 15.35 -68.62 46.68
C ARG A 44 16.46 -67.57 46.58
N ALA A 45 17.62 -67.85 47.16
CA ALA A 45 18.77 -66.95 47.08
C ALA A 45 19.25 -66.77 45.64
N GLU A 46 19.29 -67.85 44.85
CA GLU A 46 19.69 -67.84 43.44
C GLU A 46 18.67 -67.10 42.56
N ARG A 47 17.36 -67.28 42.80
CA ARG A 47 16.32 -66.49 42.10
C ARG A 47 16.39 -65.01 42.46
N ARG A 48 16.64 -64.67 43.73
CA ARG A 48 16.82 -63.26 44.16
C ARG A 48 18.05 -62.64 43.52
N LEU A 49 19.18 -63.35 43.50
CA LEU A 49 20.41 -62.87 42.88
C LEU A 49 20.24 -62.66 41.37
N LYS A 50 19.62 -63.63 40.66
CA LYS A 50 19.32 -63.49 39.21
C LYS A 50 18.36 -62.34 38.93
N PHE A 51 17.36 -62.13 39.79
CA PHE A 51 16.45 -61.00 39.67
C PHE A 51 17.15 -59.65 39.88
N THR A 52 17.96 -59.52 40.95
CA THR A 52 18.73 -58.29 41.21
C THR A 52 19.74 -58.01 40.10
N ALA A 53 20.42 -59.04 39.59
CA ALA A 53 21.33 -58.90 38.45
C ALA A 53 20.59 -58.44 37.19
N ALA A 54 19.40 -58.98 36.91
CA ALA A 54 18.58 -58.55 35.78
C ALA A 54 18.12 -57.08 35.93
N CYS A 55 17.76 -56.64 37.14
CA CYS A 55 17.44 -55.23 37.40
C CYS A 55 18.63 -54.29 37.14
N PHE A 56 19.84 -54.68 37.56
CA PHE A 56 21.05 -53.91 37.28
C PHE A 56 21.37 -53.86 35.78
N VAL A 57 21.27 -54.99 35.08
CA VAL A 57 21.49 -55.03 33.62
C VAL A 57 20.48 -54.14 32.89
N MET A 58 19.20 -54.16 33.26
CA MET A 58 18.19 -53.25 32.68
C MET A 58 18.48 -51.78 33.00
N GLY A 59 18.93 -51.46 34.22
CA GLY A 59 19.31 -50.10 34.60
C GLY A 59 20.51 -49.59 33.79
N PHE A 60 21.54 -50.40 33.62
CA PHE A 60 22.70 -50.01 32.81
C PHE A 60 22.37 -49.94 31.32
N ALA A 61 21.53 -50.85 30.81
CA ALA A 61 21.09 -50.83 29.41
C ALA A 61 20.29 -49.56 29.09
N THR A 62 19.40 -49.10 29.99
CA THR A 62 18.63 -47.86 29.79
C THR A 62 19.53 -46.62 29.79
N VAL A 63 20.55 -46.58 30.65
CA VAL A 63 21.56 -45.49 30.63
C VAL A 63 22.37 -45.51 29.33
N ALA A 64 22.83 -46.68 28.89
CA ALA A 64 23.61 -46.83 27.66
C ALA A 64 22.80 -46.40 26.42
N VAL A 65 21.53 -46.81 26.32
CA VAL A 65 20.62 -46.37 25.25
C VAL A 65 20.42 -44.86 25.29
N LYS A 66 20.23 -44.27 26.48
CA LYS A 66 20.05 -42.82 26.60
C LYS A 66 21.31 -42.05 26.22
N MET A 67 22.50 -42.52 26.61
CA MET A 67 23.76 -41.91 26.21
C MET A 67 24.00 -42.02 24.71
N GLY A 68 23.72 -43.17 24.10
CA GLY A 68 23.81 -43.34 22.65
C GLY A 68 22.87 -42.40 21.89
N ALA A 69 21.64 -42.23 22.37
CA ALA A 69 20.68 -41.29 21.80
C ALA A 69 21.13 -39.82 21.90
N ILE A 70 21.76 -39.42 23.02
CA ILE A 70 22.29 -38.07 23.21
C ILE A 70 23.56 -37.84 22.36
N ALA A 71 24.42 -38.84 22.24
CA ALA A 71 25.65 -38.73 21.44
C ALA A 71 25.38 -38.69 19.92
N ALA A 72 24.29 -39.32 19.46
CA ALA A 72 23.86 -39.29 18.07
C ALA A 72 22.99 -38.06 17.71
N SER A 73 22.56 -37.27 18.69
CA SER A 73 21.83 -36.02 18.44
C SER A 73 22.79 -34.86 18.26
N GLU A 74 22.59 -34.04 17.22
CA GLU A 74 23.29 -32.76 17.06
C GLU A 74 23.05 -31.87 18.29
N ALA A 75 24.10 -31.18 18.73
CA ALA A 75 24.03 -30.24 19.84
C ALA A 75 23.09 -29.08 19.49
N ARG A 76 21.82 -29.18 19.88
CA ARG A 76 20.89 -28.06 19.94
C ARG A 76 20.90 -27.52 21.37
N GLU A 77 21.03 -26.20 21.50
CA GLU A 77 20.80 -25.52 22.78
C GLU A 77 19.44 -25.97 23.36
N PRO A 78 19.35 -26.20 24.68
CA PRO A 78 18.10 -26.56 25.30
C PRO A 78 17.15 -25.36 25.18
N SER A 79 16.28 -25.39 24.18
CA SER A 79 15.06 -24.58 24.19
C SER A 79 14.29 -25.02 25.42
N THR A 80 14.38 -24.22 26.49
CA THR A 80 13.46 -24.32 27.62
C THR A 80 12.07 -24.48 27.05
N GLY A 81 11.42 -25.59 27.42
CA GLY A 81 10.14 -25.99 26.87
C GLY A 81 9.20 -24.81 26.74
N SER A 82 8.53 -24.75 25.59
CA SER A 82 7.31 -23.99 25.39
C SER A 82 6.38 -24.28 26.57
N LEU A 83 6.44 -23.42 27.58
CA LEU A 83 5.28 -23.12 28.39
C LEU A 83 4.25 -22.60 27.39
N SER A 84 3.04 -23.14 27.43
CA SER A 84 1.89 -22.77 26.60
C SER A 84 1.41 -21.32 26.85
N GLY A 85 2.31 -20.35 26.76
CA GLY A 85 2.00 -18.96 26.46
C GLY A 85 2.11 -18.80 24.96
N ALA A 86 1.04 -18.31 24.34
CA ALA A 86 0.90 -18.01 22.93
C ALA A 86 2.26 -17.88 22.21
N THR A 87 2.55 -18.80 21.28
CA THR A 87 3.46 -18.48 20.18
C THR A 87 2.97 -17.15 19.65
N ILE A 88 3.74 -16.09 19.84
CA ILE A 88 3.38 -14.81 19.23
C ILE A 88 3.46 -15.12 17.74
N VAL A 89 2.29 -15.28 17.11
CA VAL A 89 2.16 -15.29 15.66
C VAL A 89 2.46 -13.86 15.24
N ASN A 90 3.75 -13.51 15.24
CA ASN A 90 4.27 -12.18 14.87
C ASN A 90 4.37 -12.03 13.35
N ALA A 91 3.85 -12.99 12.59
CA ALA A 91 3.86 -12.93 11.14
C ALA A 91 2.80 -11.93 10.67
N ARG A 92 3.25 -10.75 10.25
CA ARG A 92 2.42 -9.76 9.57
C ARG A 92 1.94 -10.32 8.23
N ALA A 93 0.65 -10.36 7.92
CA ALA A 93 0.15 -10.97 6.69
C ALA A 93 0.81 -10.40 5.41
N ASP A 94 0.91 -11.24 4.39
CA ASP A 94 1.41 -10.84 3.08
C ASP A 94 0.43 -9.86 2.41
N ILE A 95 0.97 -8.95 1.59
CA ILE A 95 0.17 -8.14 0.68
C ILE A 95 0.39 -8.71 -0.71
N THR A 96 -0.71 -8.97 -1.41
CA THR A 96 -0.70 -9.55 -2.77
C THR A 96 -1.46 -8.66 -3.74
N ASP A 97 -1.11 -8.78 -5.01
CA ASP A 97 -1.87 -8.20 -6.11
C ASP A 97 -3.15 -9.02 -6.38
N ARG A 98 -3.96 -8.58 -7.34
CA ARG A 98 -5.25 -9.22 -7.65
C ARG A 98 -5.14 -10.68 -8.09
N GLU A 99 -3.97 -11.12 -8.57
CA GLU A 99 -3.69 -12.49 -9.01
C GLU A 99 -2.88 -13.29 -7.97
N GLY A 100 -2.71 -12.75 -6.75
CA GLY A 100 -2.00 -13.42 -5.66
C GLY A 100 -0.47 -13.27 -5.71
N ARG A 101 0.07 -12.39 -6.56
CA ARG A 101 1.52 -12.16 -6.66
C ARG A 101 1.96 -11.25 -5.51
N VAL A 102 3.05 -11.62 -4.84
CA VAL A 102 3.50 -10.95 -3.61
C VAL A 102 3.99 -9.54 -3.89
N LEU A 103 3.45 -8.58 -3.15
CA LEU A 103 3.85 -7.17 -3.13
C LEU A 103 4.66 -6.83 -1.87
N ALA A 104 4.29 -7.42 -0.73
CA ALA A 104 5.02 -7.30 0.53
C ALA A 104 4.91 -8.61 1.32
N THR A 105 6.02 -9.05 1.91
CA THR A 105 6.09 -10.26 2.75
C THR A 105 7.07 -10.07 3.88
N ASN A 106 7.23 -11.06 4.76
CA ASN A 106 8.26 -11.02 5.79
C ASN A 106 9.36 -12.03 5.47
N VAL A 107 10.59 -11.63 5.75
CA VAL A 107 11.74 -12.54 5.72
C VAL A 107 12.39 -12.57 7.08
N THR A 108 12.81 -13.76 7.50
CA THR A 108 13.60 -13.95 8.71
C THR A 108 15.07 -13.73 8.37
N ALA A 109 15.66 -12.70 8.97
CA ALA A 109 17.06 -12.35 8.79
C ALA A 109 17.83 -12.52 10.10
N THR A 110 19.15 -12.74 9.99
CA THR A 110 20.06 -12.64 11.13
C THR A 110 20.32 -11.17 11.41
N ALA A 111 19.92 -10.69 12.59
CA ALA A 111 20.20 -9.34 13.06
C ALA A 111 21.39 -9.34 14.02
N LEU A 112 22.18 -8.26 13.97
CA LEU A 112 23.29 -8.00 14.88
C LEU A 112 22.89 -6.97 15.93
N TYR A 113 23.16 -7.27 17.19
CA TYR A 113 23.00 -6.35 18.31
C TYR A 113 24.19 -6.37 19.26
N ALA A 114 24.33 -5.28 20.01
CA ALA A 114 25.38 -5.07 20.99
C ALA A 114 24.80 -4.98 22.40
N GLN A 115 25.50 -5.58 23.35
CA GLN A 115 25.30 -5.43 24.79
C GLN A 115 26.59 -4.85 25.39
N PRO A 116 26.73 -3.51 25.46
CA PRO A 116 28.01 -2.87 25.81
C PRO A 116 28.58 -3.29 27.16
N HIS A 117 27.73 -3.60 28.13
CA HIS A 117 28.13 -4.10 29.45
C HIS A 117 28.80 -5.49 29.42
N LYS A 118 28.82 -6.18 28.27
CA LYS A 118 29.52 -7.46 28.03
C LYS A 118 30.69 -7.32 27.06
N MET A 119 30.93 -6.13 26.51
CA MET A 119 32.07 -5.88 25.62
C MET A 119 33.35 -5.81 26.44
N LEU A 120 34.44 -6.35 25.87
CA LEU A 120 35.77 -6.26 26.48
C LEU A 120 36.41 -4.92 26.10
N ASP A 121 36.38 -4.58 24.82
CA ASP A 121 36.85 -3.29 24.31
C ASP A 121 35.80 -2.63 23.39
N PRO A 122 34.95 -1.74 23.94
CA PRO A 122 33.94 -1.02 23.18
C PRO A 122 34.50 -0.19 22.01
N VAL A 123 35.74 0.30 22.10
CA VAL A 123 36.34 1.15 21.07
C VAL A 123 36.84 0.28 19.93
N ALA A 124 37.61 -0.78 20.23
CA ALA A 124 38.07 -1.73 19.23
C ALA A 124 36.90 -2.46 18.54
N ALA A 125 35.83 -2.77 19.28
CA ALA A 125 34.60 -3.33 18.71
C ALA A 125 33.98 -2.39 17.66
N ALA A 126 33.92 -1.09 17.93
CA ALA A 126 33.38 -0.11 16.99
C ALA A 126 34.25 0.03 15.72
N GLU A 127 35.57 0.03 15.86
CA GLU A 127 36.51 0.04 14.73
C GLU A 127 36.44 -1.26 13.91
N GLY A 128 36.33 -2.41 14.57
CA GLY A 128 36.11 -3.71 13.94
C GLY A 128 34.82 -3.73 13.13
N LEU A 129 33.72 -3.25 13.71
CA LEU A 129 32.43 -3.16 13.04
C LEU A 129 32.47 -2.20 11.84
N ALA A 130 33.14 -1.05 11.94
CA ALA A 130 33.28 -0.11 10.83
C ALA A 130 34.07 -0.70 9.64
N ARG A 131 35.01 -1.62 9.89
CA ARG A 131 35.72 -2.36 8.83
C ARG A 131 34.83 -3.37 8.11
N ILE A 132 33.90 -3.99 8.83
CA ILE A 132 32.96 -4.99 8.28
C ILE A 132 31.78 -4.30 7.58
N PHE A 133 31.31 -3.18 8.14
CA PHE A 133 30.15 -2.42 7.70
C PHE A 133 30.57 -0.99 7.35
N PRO A 134 30.87 -0.69 6.06
CA PRO A 134 31.39 0.61 5.64
C PRO A 134 30.48 1.82 5.92
N ASP A 135 29.19 1.60 6.16
CA ASP A 135 28.20 2.62 6.52
C ASP A 135 28.17 2.93 8.04
N MET A 136 28.96 2.22 8.86
CA MET A 136 29.09 2.47 10.29
C MET A 136 30.29 3.36 10.59
N ASP A 137 30.04 4.52 11.19
CA ASP A 137 31.11 5.40 11.68
C ASP A 137 31.67 4.93 13.03
N ALA A 138 32.96 4.60 13.07
CA ALA A 138 33.64 4.04 14.24
C ALA A 138 33.56 4.99 15.45
N GLU A 139 33.80 6.28 15.24
CA GLU A 139 33.83 7.28 16.33
C GLU A 139 32.45 7.43 16.98
N THR A 140 31.40 7.49 16.15
CA THR A 140 30.02 7.56 16.63
C THR A 140 29.63 6.32 17.41
N TRP A 141 29.96 5.12 16.93
CA TRP A 141 29.60 3.89 17.63
C TRP A 141 30.42 3.64 18.90
N ALA A 142 31.70 4.01 18.93
CA ALA A 142 32.52 3.98 20.14
C ALA A 142 31.91 4.86 21.25
N ARG A 143 31.47 6.09 20.91
CA ARG A 143 30.73 6.95 21.85
C ARG A 143 29.42 6.34 22.33
N ARG A 144 28.68 5.66 21.43
CA ARG A 144 27.41 5.02 21.81
C ARG A 144 27.65 3.84 22.74
N PHE A 145 28.62 2.99 22.48
CA PHE A 145 28.91 1.84 23.35
C PHE A 145 29.41 2.28 24.74
N THR A 146 30.09 3.42 24.84
CA THR A 146 30.56 3.99 26.12
C THR A 146 29.53 4.89 26.83
N SER A 147 28.37 5.17 26.22
CA SER A 147 27.34 6.07 26.78
C SER A 147 26.56 5.53 28.00
N GLY A 148 26.83 4.30 28.46
CA GLY A 148 26.14 3.65 29.58
C GLY A 148 24.83 2.94 29.21
N SER A 149 24.44 2.95 27.93
CA SER A 149 23.28 2.18 27.43
C SER A 149 23.55 0.68 27.47
N LYS A 150 22.56 -0.12 27.87
CA LYS A 150 22.72 -1.57 28.05
C LYS A 150 22.61 -2.39 26.75
N PHE A 151 22.03 -1.81 25.70
CA PHE A 151 21.66 -2.52 24.49
C PHE A 151 21.59 -1.59 23.28
N PHE A 152 22.06 -2.07 22.13
CA PHE A 152 21.94 -1.39 20.83
C PHE A 152 21.65 -2.39 19.71
N TRP A 153 20.69 -2.09 18.85
CA TRP A 153 20.61 -2.73 17.53
C TRP A 153 21.64 -2.11 16.60
N LEU A 154 22.41 -2.95 15.91
CA LEU A 154 23.44 -2.51 14.97
C LEU A 154 22.97 -2.68 13.53
N LYS A 155 22.56 -3.90 13.16
CA LYS A 155 22.09 -4.25 11.82
C LYS A 155 20.86 -5.15 11.90
N GLY A 156 19.86 -4.87 11.08
CA GLY A 156 18.64 -5.69 11.00
C GLY A 156 18.80 -6.96 10.16
N ASN A 157 19.78 -6.97 9.25
CA ASN A 157 20.08 -8.09 8.36
C ASN A 157 21.61 -8.09 8.09
N ILE A 158 22.25 -9.23 8.25
CA ILE A 158 23.66 -9.46 7.90
C ILE A 158 23.79 -10.77 7.14
N SER A 159 24.75 -10.83 6.20
CA SER A 159 25.06 -12.08 5.50
C SER A 159 25.79 -13.08 6.42
N PRO A 160 25.81 -14.38 6.09
CA PRO A 160 26.60 -15.37 6.84
C PRO A 160 28.09 -15.01 6.93
N GLU A 161 28.65 -14.41 5.87
CA GLU A 161 30.04 -13.96 5.84
C GLU A 161 30.27 -12.78 6.80
N GLN A 162 29.34 -11.82 6.84
CA GLN A 162 29.39 -10.71 7.80
C GLN A 162 29.22 -11.21 9.24
N GLN A 163 28.33 -12.18 9.46
CA GLN A 163 28.15 -12.82 10.76
C GLN A 163 29.45 -13.47 11.24
N GLN A 164 30.12 -14.23 10.37
CA GLN A 164 31.41 -14.85 10.69
C GLN A 164 32.48 -13.78 10.97
N ALA A 165 32.57 -12.74 10.13
CA ALA A 165 33.54 -11.65 10.35
C ALA A 165 33.32 -10.94 11.70
N VAL A 166 32.07 -10.80 12.15
CA VAL A 166 31.76 -10.22 13.47
C VAL A 166 32.12 -11.20 14.60
N HIS A 167 31.89 -12.51 14.42
CA HIS A 167 32.37 -13.52 15.37
C HIS A 167 33.91 -13.48 15.51
N ASP A 168 34.63 -13.28 14.41
CA ASP A 168 36.09 -13.24 14.38
C ASP A 168 36.69 -12.02 15.11
N LEU A 169 35.89 -10.98 15.39
CA LEU A 169 36.29 -9.87 16.27
C LEU A 169 36.51 -10.33 17.71
N GLY A 170 35.93 -11.47 18.13
CA GLY A 170 36.10 -12.03 19.46
C GLY A 170 35.42 -11.24 20.59
N GLU A 171 34.50 -10.33 20.27
CA GLU A 171 33.83 -9.46 21.24
C GLU A 171 32.55 -10.10 21.80
N PRO A 172 32.50 -10.50 23.09
CA PRO A 172 31.36 -11.23 23.67
C PRO A 172 30.07 -10.38 23.75
N GLY A 173 30.21 -9.06 23.67
CA GLY A 173 29.08 -8.13 23.66
C GLY A 173 28.38 -8.02 22.31
N LEU A 174 28.91 -8.61 21.24
CA LEU A 174 28.29 -8.66 19.92
C LEU A 174 27.55 -10.00 19.75
N LEU A 175 26.25 -9.93 19.52
CA LEU A 175 25.37 -11.09 19.54
C LEU A 175 24.40 -11.05 18.36
N PHE A 176 23.88 -12.22 18.00
CA PHE A 176 22.99 -12.40 16.86
C PHE A 176 21.62 -12.86 17.31
N GLY A 177 20.58 -12.40 16.62
CA GLY A 177 19.21 -12.79 16.86
C GLY A 177 18.46 -12.99 15.55
N SER A 178 17.56 -13.97 15.52
CA SER A 178 16.60 -14.08 14.43
C SER A 178 15.60 -12.93 14.50
N ARG A 179 15.43 -12.21 13.40
CA ARG A 179 14.55 -11.04 13.33
C ARG A 179 13.74 -11.08 12.05
N GLU A 180 12.42 -10.99 12.19
CA GLU A 180 11.55 -10.78 11.04
C GLU A 180 11.69 -9.35 10.55
N MET A 181 11.73 -9.18 9.23
CA MET A 181 11.75 -7.88 8.58
C MET A 181 10.71 -7.87 7.46
N ARG A 182 10.07 -6.71 7.28
CA ARG A 182 9.18 -6.49 6.16
C ARG A 182 10.02 -6.29 4.90
N LEU A 183 9.73 -7.08 3.87
CA LEU A 183 10.39 -7.04 2.57
C LEU A 183 9.38 -6.67 1.49
N TYR A 184 9.79 -5.78 0.60
CA TYR A 184 9.07 -5.41 -0.61
C TYR A 184 9.85 -5.93 -1.82
N PRO A 185 9.54 -7.14 -2.34
CA PRO A 185 10.39 -7.83 -3.32
C PRO A 185 10.56 -7.07 -4.64
N ASN A 186 9.61 -6.20 -4.97
CA ASN A 186 9.57 -5.46 -6.22
C ASN A 186 10.21 -4.06 -6.13
N GLY A 187 10.91 -3.75 -5.03
CA GLY A 187 11.61 -2.47 -4.85
C GLY A 187 10.64 -1.28 -4.87
N PRO A 188 10.92 -0.22 -5.66
CA PRO A 188 10.07 0.97 -5.77
C PRO A 188 8.66 0.76 -6.34
N LEU A 189 8.39 -0.41 -6.94
CA LEU A 189 7.13 -0.68 -7.60
C LEU A 189 5.94 -0.59 -6.64
N ALA A 190 4.94 0.22 -6.99
CA ALA A 190 3.78 0.53 -6.15
C ALA A 190 4.13 1.16 -4.79
N ALA A 191 5.28 1.82 -4.66
CA ALA A 191 5.79 2.34 -3.38
C ALA A 191 4.80 3.26 -2.65
N HIS A 192 4.12 4.16 -3.36
CA HIS A 192 3.14 5.03 -2.71
C HIS A 192 1.91 4.29 -2.24
N VAL A 193 1.46 3.24 -2.96
CA VAL A 193 0.33 2.40 -2.53
C VAL A 193 0.71 1.60 -1.29
N LEU A 194 1.87 0.92 -1.32
CA LEU A 194 2.36 0.10 -0.21
C LEU A 194 2.71 0.98 1.00
N GLY A 195 3.31 2.13 0.76
CA GLY A 195 3.71 3.14 1.73
C GLY A 195 4.95 2.74 2.53
N GLY A 196 4.89 1.60 3.22
CA GLY A 196 6.01 1.02 3.94
C GLY A 196 5.70 0.71 5.41
N ALA A 197 6.61 -0.01 6.05
CA ALA A 197 6.57 -0.37 7.45
C ALA A 197 7.87 0.03 8.16
N ARG A 198 7.82 0.06 9.49
CA ARG A 198 9.00 0.20 10.34
C ARG A 198 8.90 -0.74 11.52
N TYR A 199 10.02 -0.91 12.20
CA TYR A 199 10.01 -1.55 13.50
C TYR A 199 9.33 -0.65 14.55
N GLY A 200 8.30 -1.18 15.21
CA GLY A 200 7.61 -0.62 16.37
C GLY A 200 8.34 -0.97 17.67
N ALA A 201 7.66 -1.66 18.59
CA ALA A 201 8.31 -2.16 19.80
C ALA A 201 9.38 -3.22 19.46
N GLN A 202 10.55 -3.11 20.08
CA GLN A 202 11.68 -4.00 19.83
C GLN A 202 12.14 -4.65 21.14
N ASP A 203 12.18 -5.98 21.15
CA ASP A 203 12.79 -6.79 22.19
C ASP A 203 13.84 -7.72 21.56
N VAL A 204 14.68 -8.35 22.38
CA VAL A 204 15.80 -9.23 21.95
C VAL A 204 15.30 -10.39 21.09
N ARG A 205 14.04 -10.82 21.25
CA ARG A 205 13.45 -11.98 20.55
C ARG A 205 12.42 -11.63 19.48
N ALA A 206 11.96 -10.37 19.41
CA ALA A 206 10.90 -9.97 18.48
C ALA A 206 10.94 -8.48 18.22
N ALA A 207 10.67 -8.09 16.98
CA ALA A 207 10.40 -6.71 16.62
C ALA A 207 9.03 -6.63 15.97
N GLU A 208 8.14 -5.83 16.54
CA GLU A 208 6.85 -5.54 15.96
C GLU A 208 7.05 -4.80 14.63
N ILE A 209 6.35 -5.21 13.58
CA ILE A 209 6.34 -4.52 12.29
C ILE A 209 5.05 -3.70 12.21
N VAL A 210 5.22 -2.38 12.21
CA VAL A 210 4.11 -1.42 12.19
C VAL A 210 4.11 -0.68 10.86
N GLY A 211 2.96 -0.64 10.18
CA GLY A 211 2.77 0.18 8.99
C GLY A 211 2.97 1.67 9.30
N VAL A 212 3.54 2.42 8.36
CA VAL A 212 3.78 3.87 8.54
C VAL A 212 3.11 4.75 7.50
N ALA A 213 2.78 4.21 6.33
CA ALA A 213 2.16 4.91 5.21
C ALA A 213 1.36 3.91 4.36
N GLY A 214 0.59 4.41 3.39
CA GLY A 214 -0.12 3.60 2.40
C GLY A 214 -1.02 2.52 3.01
N VAL A 215 -1.21 1.42 2.28
CA VAL A 215 -2.00 0.26 2.73
C VAL A 215 -1.40 -0.42 3.95
N GLU A 216 -0.07 -0.38 4.12
CA GLU A 216 0.58 -0.92 5.32
C GLU A 216 0.06 -0.23 6.58
N LYS A 217 -0.15 1.10 6.54
CA LYS A 217 -0.73 1.82 7.69
C LYS A 217 -2.24 1.69 7.76
N THR A 218 -2.95 1.74 6.63
CA THR A 218 -4.42 1.64 6.62
C THR A 218 -4.88 0.30 7.20
N PHE A 219 -4.24 -0.79 6.79
CA PHE A 219 -4.61 -2.16 7.18
C PHE A 219 -3.71 -2.72 8.29
N ASP A 220 -3.05 -1.86 9.06
CA ASP A 220 -2.10 -2.27 10.09
C ASP A 220 -2.70 -3.28 11.08
N ALA A 221 -3.96 -3.06 11.50
CA ALA A 221 -4.70 -3.97 12.37
C ALA A 221 -5.00 -5.31 11.69
N TYR A 222 -5.43 -5.31 10.43
CA TYR A 222 -5.71 -6.54 9.69
C TYR A 222 -4.43 -7.36 9.44
N LEU A 223 -3.37 -6.67 9.01
CA LEU A 223 -2.09 -7.28 8.69
C LEU A 223 -1.38 -7.84 9.93
N SER A 224 -1.67 -7.34 11.13
CA SER A 224 -1.08 -7.84 12.38
C SER A 224 -2.01 -8.75 13.19
N ASP A 225 -3.25 -8.99 12.74
CA ASP A 225 -4.25 -9.76 13.48
C ASP A 225 -4.01 -11.28 13.36
N PRO A 226 -3.63 -11.97 14.47
CA PRO A 226 -3.43 -13.42 14.45
C PRO A 226 -4.69 -14.21 14.08
N ALA A 227 -5.88 -13.64 14.26
CA ALA A 227 -7.14 -14.29 13.92
C ALA A 227 -7.35 -14.40 12.40
N GLN A 228 -6.58 -13.68 11.58
CA GLN A 228 -6.60 -13.83 10.12
C GLN A 228 -5.81 -15.07 9.66
N GLU A 229 -5.14 -15.79 10.56
CA GLU A 229 -4.35 -16.99 10.25
C GLU A 229 -3.32 -16.78 9.13
N GLY A 230 -2.85 -15.53 8.95
CA GLY A 230 -1.92 -15.15 7.87
C GLY A 230 -2.56 -15.00 6.50
N ALA A 231 -3.89 -14.91 6.40
CA ALA A 231 -4.59 -14.63 5.15
C ALA A 231 -4.07 -13.34 4.50
N PRO A 232 -3.67 -13.37 3.21
CA PRO A 232 -3.06 -12.22 2.57
C PRO A 232 -4.07 -11.10 2.33
N LEU A 233 -3.62 -9.85 2.51
CA LEU A 233 -4.35 -8.68 2.04
C LEU A 233 -4.24 -8.61 0.51
N ARG A 234 -5.35 -8.86 -0.19
CA ARG A 234 -5.39 -8.87 -1.65
C ARG A 234 -5.85 -7.53 -2.21
N LEU A 235 -4.95 -6.85 -2.93
CA LEU A 235 -5.20 -5.56 -3.55
C LEU A 235 -5.77 -5.72 -4.97
N SER A 236 -6.46 -4.70 -5.46
CA SER A 236 -6.97 -4.61 -6.84
C SER A 236 -5.88 -4.33 -7.88
N LEU A 237 -4.68 -3.94 -7.43
CA LEU A 237 -3.51 -3.74 -8.29
C LEU A 237 -3.20 -4.99 -9.11
N ASP A 238 -2.75 -4.79 -10.34
CA ASP A 238 -2.20 -5.85 -11.19
C ASP A 238 -0.71 -5.57 -11.45
N LEU A 239 0.18 -6.36 -10.84
CA LEU A 239 1.62 -6.05 -10.80
C LEU A 239 2.32 -5.84 -12.18
N PRO A 240 2.05 -6.56 -13.29
CA PRO A 240 2.73 -6.36 -14.56
C PRO A 240 2.16 -5.11 -15.25
N ILE A 241 0.91 -4.75 -14.96
CA ILE A 241 0.27 -3.54 -15.43
C ILE A 241 0.84 -2.35 -14.68
N GLN A 242 0.93 -2.43 -13.34
CA GLN A 242 1.61 -1.42 -12.52
C GLN A 242 3.04 -1.19 -13.02
N ALA A 243 3.80 -2.26 -13.24
CA ALA A 243 5.18 -2.17 -13.74
C ALA A 243 5.24 -1.50 -15.12
N ALA A 244 4.32 -1.85 -16.03
CA ALA A 244 4.24 -1.23 -17.34
C ALA A 244 3.86 0.26 -17.28
N VAL A 245 2.91 0.63 -16.42
CA VAL A 245 2.50 2.02 -16.20
C VAL A 245 3.65 2.84 -15.64
N GLU A 246 4.28 2.39 -14.55
CA GLU A 246 5.41 3.11 -13.93
C GLU A 246 6.59 3.25 -14.89
N HIS A 247 6.94 2.19 -15.62
CA HIS A 247 8.06 2.24 -16.57
C HIS A 247 7.82 3.28 -17.68
N VAL A 248 6.62 3.28 -18.28
CA VAL A 248 6.28 4.25 -19.33
C VAL A 248 6.17 5.66 -18.74
N LEU A 249 5.60 5.80 -17.54
CA LEU A 249 5.46 7.10 -16.88
C LEU A 249 6.81 7.71 -16.52
N ASP A 250 7.76 6.93 -16.02
CA ASP A 250 9.13 7.39 -15.70
C ASP A 250 9.89 7.81 -16.96
N GLY A 251 9.85 6.97 -18.01
CA GLY A 251 10.42 7.32 -19.31
C GLY A 251 9.79 8.59 -19.90
N GLY A 252 8.47 8.72 -19.80
CA GLY A 252 7.71 9.89 -20.23
C GLY A 252 8.04 11.15 -19.43
N MET A 253 8.13 11.05 -18.10
CA MET A 253 8.50 12.16 -17.21
C MET A 253 9.88 12.71 -17.56
N LYS A 254 10.86 11.83 -17.77
CA LYS A 254 12.23 12.18 -18.17
C LYS A 254 12.27 12.80 -19.57
N LEU A 255 11.59 12.19 -20.54
CA LEU A 255 11.56 12.67 -21.93
C LEU A 255 10.91 14.07 -22.05
N MET A 256 9.89 14.31 -21.23
CA MET A 256 9.16 15.59 -21.18
C MET A 256 9.77 16.59 -20.18
N ASN A 257 10.98 16.32 -19.66
CA ASN A 257 11.65 17.16 -18.66
C ASN A 257 10.74 17.61 -17.50
N ALA A 258 9.83 16.74 -17.06
CA ALA A 258 8.82 17.06 -16.07
C ALA A 258 9.39 16.93 -14.65
N LYS A 259 8.96 17.82 -13.76
CA LYS A 259 9.33 17.81 -12.33
C LYS A 259 8.75 16.60 -11.58
N GLY A 260 7.57 16.14 -12.01
CA GLY A 260 6.90 14.99 -11.41
C GLY A 260 5.79 14.47 -12.30
N ALA A 261 5.27 13.29 -11.97
CA ALA A 261 4.22 12.65 -12.75
C ALA A 261 3.27 11.84 -11.87
N ALA A 262 2.06 11.60 -12.36
CA ALA A 262 1.10 10.69 -11.76
C ALA A 262 0.32 9.96 -12.86
N ALA A 263 0.02 8.69 -12.63
CA ALA A 263 -0.90 7.92 -13.47
C ALA A 263 -1.84 7.09 -12.63
N ILE A 264 -3.12 7.05 -13.03
CA ILE A 264 -4.14 6.22 -12.40
C ILE A 264 -4.88 5.48 -13.51
N LEU A 265 -4.84 4.16 -13.45
CA LEU A 265 -5.64 3.26 -14.29
C LEU A 265 -6.67 2.57 -13.39
N MET A 266 -7.94 2.80 -13.66
CA MET A 266 -9.05 2.31 -12.84
C MET A 266 -10.11 1.64 -13.73
N ASP A 267 -10.66 0.52 -13.25
CA ASP A 267 -11.85 -0.07 -13.87
C ASP A 267 -13.03 0.91 -13.73
N ILE A 268 -13.67 1.21 -14.86
CA ILE A 268 -14.66 2.27 -14.94
C ILE A 268 -16.01 1.88 -14.29
N LYS A 269 -16.25 0.58 -14.07
CA LYS A 269 -17.51 0.04 -13.54
C LYS A 269 -17.37 -0.32 -12.07
N THR A 270 -16.27 -0.98 -11.68
CA THR A 270 -16.06 -1.43 -10.30
C THR A 270 -15.39 -0.38 -9.42
N GLY A 271 -14.62 0.54 -10.01
CA GLY A 271 -13.78 1.47 -9.26
C GLY A 271 -12.48 0.83 -8.74
N GLU A 272 -12.20 -0.43 -9.09
CA GLU A 272 -10.92 -1.06 -8.77
C GLU A 272 -9.77 -0.30 -9.41
N VAL A 273 -8.84 0.17 -8.58
CA VAL A 273 -7.61 0.83 -9.02
C VAL A 273 -6.61 -0.25 -9.43
N ILE A 274 -6.50 -0.49 -10.73
CA ILE A 274 -5.62 -1.51 -11.32
C ILE A 274 -4.15 -1.07 -11.28
N SER A 275 -3.91 0.22 -11.43
CA SER A 275 -2.59 0.81 -11.24
C SER A 275 -2.68 2.25 -10.72
N LEU A 276 -1.78 2.58 -9.79
CA LEU A 276 -1.61 3.92 -9.23
C LEU A 276 -0.13 4.23 -9.08
N ALA A 277 0.36 5.16 -9.87
CA ALA A 277 1.76 5.56 -9.92
C ALA A 277 1.91 7.05 -9.59
N SER A 278 2.96 7.39 -8.86
CA SER A 278 3.37 8.77 -8.57
C SER A 278 4.88 8.83 -8.65
N LEU A 279 5.42 9.86 -9.33
CA LEU A 279 6.86 10.04 -9.52
C LEU A 279 7.29 11.47 -9.15
N PRO A 280 8.50 11.67 -8.61
CA PRO A 280 9.48 10.63 -8.24
C PRO A 280 8.98 9.72 -7.11
N ASP A 281 9.46 8.47 -7.11
CA ASP A 281 9.12 7.43 -6.14
C ASP A 281 10.29 7.16 -5.16
N PHE A 282 10.14 6.09 -4.39
CA PHE A 282 11.12 5.64 -3.39
C PHE A 282 11.05 4.13 -3.26
N ASP A 283 12.13 3.48 -2.83
CA ASP A 283 12.07 2.08 -2.43
C ASP A 283 11.52 1.96 -1.00
N PRO A 284 10.39 1.26 -0.75
CA PRO A 284 9.85 1.06 0.59
C PRO A 284 10.79 0.30 1.54
N ASN A 285 11.72 -0.52 1.01
CA ASN A 285 12.76 -1.17 1.80
C ASN A 285 13.77 -0.17 2.38
N SER A 286 13.95 0.98 1.73
CA SER A 286 14.82 2.08 2.17
C SER A 286 14.07 3.41 2.21
N ARG A 287 12.86 3.40 2.77
CA ARG A 287 11.95 4.56 2.77
C ARG A 287 12.60 5.79 3.43
N PRO A 288 12.66 6.95 2.74
CA PRO A 288 13.23 8.16 3.32
C PRO A 288 12.37 8.68 4.47
N ARG A 289 12.99 9.49 5.34
CA ARG A 289 12.26 10.21 6.40
C ARG A 289 11.48 11.37 5.75
N PRO A 290 10.26 11.67 6.24
CA PRO A 290 9.58 12.89 5.83
C PRO A 290 10.44 14.12 6.07
N ALA A 291 10.52 15.01 5.09
CA ALA A 291 11.19 16.29 5.25
C ALA A 291 10.46 17.12 6.32
N THR A 292 11.23 17.79 7.18
CA THR A 292 10.70 18.67 8.23
C THR A 292 10.57 20.12 7.78
N GLU A 293 11.18 20.46 6.64
CA GLU A 293 11.24 21.81 6.05
C GLU A 293 11.07 21.70 4.53
N GLY A 294 10.63 22.79 3.88
CA GLY A 294 10.38 22.84 2.44
C GLY A 294 8.94 22.52 2.04
N ASP A 295 8.67 22.50 0.73
CA ASP A 295 7.37 22.11 0.18
C ASP A 295 7.24 20.57 0.22
N PRO A 296 6.21 20.01 0.87
CA PRO A 296 5.94 18.58 0.86
C PRO A 296 5.91 17.97 -0.55
N ALA A 297 5.47 18.73 -1.56
CA ALA A 297 5.42 18.27 -2.95
C ALA A 297 6.81 17.97 -3.55
N ASP A 298 7.89 18.51 -2.98
CA ASP A 298 9.26 18.22 -3.42
C ASP A 298 9.78 16.88 -2.86
N SER A 299 9.06 16.28 -1.91
CA SER A 299 9.42 14.98 -1.35
C SER A 299 9.03 13.83 -2.32
N PRO A 300 9.88 12.80 -2.47
CA PRO A 300 9.49 11.57 -3.17
C PRO A 300 8.38 10.81 -2.44
N LEU A 301 8.16 11.07 -1.16
CA LEU A 301 7.05 10.48 -0.39
C LEU A 301 5.68 11.06 -0.78
N PHE A 302 5.65 12.21 -1.45
CA PHE A 302 4.40 12.89 -1.80
C PHE A 302 3.69 12.16 -2.94
N ASN A 303 2.52 11.60 -2.62
CA ASN A 303 1.71 10.89 -3.59
C ASN A 303 0.89 11.89 -4.43
N ARG A 304 1.41 12.24 -5.61
CA ARG A 304 0.82 13.21 -6.54
C ARG A 304 -0.53 12.76 -7.10
N ALA A 305 -0.78 11.46 -7.17
CA ALA A 305 -2.02 10.90 -7.69
C ALA A 305 -3.21 11.13 -6.72
N VAL A 306 -2.93 11.12 -5.42
CA VAL A 306 -3.97 11.14 -4.38
C VAL A 306 -3.93 12.39 -3.49
N GLN A 307 -2.75 12.81 -3.03
CA GLN A 307 -2.56 13.97 -2.13
C GLN A 307 -2.46 15.28 -2.90
N GLY A 308 -1.87 15.26 -4.09
CA GLY A 308 -1.69 16.45 -4.92
C GLY A 308 -3.03 17.00 -5.38
N VAL A 309 -3.32 18.27 -5.07
CA VAL A 309 -4.49 18.99 -5.57
C VAL A 309 -4.06 20.07 -6.57
N TYR A 310 -4.72 20.08 -7.72
CA TYR A 310 -4.35 20.94 -8.85
C TYR A 310 -5.59 21.50 -9.51
N GLU A 311 -5.48 22.67 -10.13
CA GLU A 311 -6.44 23.06 -11.15
C GLU A 311 -6.22 22.18 -12.38
N LEU A 312 -7.19 21.32 -12.71
CA LEU A 312 -7.05 20.33 -13.80
C LEU A 312 -7.56 20.86 -15.15
N GLY A 313 -8.00 22.12 -15.18
CA GLY A 313 -8.30 22.88 -16.39
C GLY A 313 -9.32 22.21 -17.30
N SER A 314 -9.05 22.21 -18.60
CA SER A 314 -10.01 21.78 -19.64
C SER A 314 -10.50 20.33 -19.53
N THR A 315 -9.90 19.49 -18.68
CA THR A 315 -10.44 18.16 -18.35
C THR A 315 -11.84 18.24 -17.73
N PHE A 316 -12.20 19.36 -17.10
CA PHE A 316 -13.50 19.58 -16.46
C PHE A 316 -14.65 19.89 -17.43
N LYS A 317 -14.36 20.31 -18.67
CA LYS A 317 -15.38 20.79 -19.63
C LYS A 317 -16.44 19.73 -19.93
N ILE A 318 -16.06 18.46 -19.87
CA ILE A 318 -16.99 17.36 -20.10
C ILE A 318 -18.07 17.29 -19.02
N PHE A 319 -17.77 17.66 -17.77
CA PHE A 319 -18.75 17.69 -16.69
C PHE A 319 -19.81 18.76 -16.92
N THR A 320 -19.39 19.99 -17.24
CA THR A 320 -20.31 21.09 -17.59
C THR A 320 -21.18 20.71 -18.79
N THR A 321 -20.57 20.10 -19.81
CA THR A 321 -21.29 19.71 -21.02
C THR A 321 -22.29 18.59 -20.71
N ALA A 322 -21.88 17.54 -20.01
CA ALA A 322 -22.76 16.45 -19.61
C ALA A 322 -23.95 16.96 -18.78
N GLN A 323 -23.72 17.89 -17.85
CA GLN A 323 -24.79 18.52 -17.09
C GLN A 323 -25.76 19.32 -17.96
N SER A 324 -25.25 20.08 -18.93
CA SER A 324 -26.08 20.86 -19.86
C SER A 324 -26.99 19.95 -20.69
N LEU A 325 -26.45 18.83 -21.19
CA LEU A 325 -27.18 17.81 -21.94
C LEU A 325 -28.23 17.09 -21.08
N GLU A 326 -27.90 16.81 -19.81
CA GLU A 326 -28.80 16.13 -18.86
C GLU A 326 -29.99 17.02 -18.49
N LEU A 327 -29.76 18.33 -18.33
CA LEU A 327 -30.82 19.30 -18.07
C LEU A 327 -31.64 19.64 -19.33
N GLY A 328 -31.29 19.09 -20.50
CA GLY A 328 -31.95 19.37 -21.78
C GLY A 328 -31.77 20.81 -22.27
N LEU A 329 -30.79 21.54 -21.74
CA LEU A 329 -30.48 22.91 -22.14
C LEU A 329 -29.80 22.96 -23.52
N THR A 330 -29.03 21.92 -23.83
CA THR A 330 -28.32 21.77 -25.10
C THR A 330 -28.38 20.33 -25.60
N ASN A 331 -28.02 20.13 -26.87
CA ASN A 331 -27.63 18.85 -27.46
C ASN A 331 -26.28 19.01 -28.18
N ALA A 332 -25.70 17.92 -28.67
CA ALA A 332 -24.38 17.93 -29.32
C ALA A 332 -24.26 18.91 -30.51
N GLY A 333 -25.37 19.16 -31.22
CA GLY A 333 -25.45 20.08 -32.36
C GLY A 333 -25.91 21.49 -32.02
N THR A 334 -26.26 21.79 -30.77
CA THR A 334 -26.64 23.15 -30.35
C THR A 334 -25.48 24.11 -30.59
N MET A 335 -25.76 25.21 -31.30
CA MET A 335 -24.76 26.24 -31.57
C MET A 335 -24.64 27.20 -30.39
N ILE A 336 -23.42 27.35 -29.87
CA ILE A 336 -23.06 28.24 -28.77
C ILE A 336 -22.33 29.46 -29.33
N ASP A 337 -22.69 30.65 -28.87
CA ASP A 337 -21.99 31.89 -29.20
C ASP A 337 -20.57 31.89 -28.60
N THR A 338 -19.54 31.84 -29.44
CA THR A 338 -18.14 31.82 -29.02
C THR A 338 -17.41 33.12 -29.32
N ARG A 339 -18.14 34.21 -29.57
CA ARG A 339 -17.53 35.55 -29.71
C ARG A 339 -16.80 35.91 -28.42
N GLY A 340 -15.48 36.10 -28.56
CA GLY A 340 -14.58 36.44 -27.48
C GLY A 340 -14.03 37.88 -27.58
N PRO A 341 -13.51 38.44 -26.47
CA PRO A 341 -13.54 37.86 -25.13
C PRO A 341 -14.93 37.93 -24.48
N LEU A 342 -15.31 36.88 -23.74
CA LEU A 342 -16.47 36.93 -22.85
C LEU A 342 -16.05 37.71 -21.58
N ARG A 343 -16.72 38.83 -21.31
CA ARG A 343 -16.40 39.71 -20.17
C ARG A 343 -17.39 39.53 -19.04
N GLN A 344 -16.86 39.35 -17.82
CA GLN A 344 -17.64 39.37 -16.58
C GLN A 344 -16.93 40.29 -15.58
N GLY A 345 -17.49 41.49 -15.36
CA GLY A 345 -16.84 42.54 -14.59
C GLY A 345 -15.47 42.89 -15.16
N ARG A 346 -14.42 42.81 -14.32
CA ARG A 346 -13.02 43.06 -14.73
C ARG A 346 -12.33 41.87 -15.41
N HIS A 347 -12.97 40.70 -15.43
CA HIS A 347 -12.37 39.47 -15.93
C HIS A 347 -12.73 39.23 -17.41
N SER A 348 -11.76 38.73 -18.18
CA SER A 348 -11.89 38.44 -19.60
C SER A 348 -11.57 36.97 -19.84
N ILE A 349 -12.54 36.21 -20.34
CA ILE A 349 -12.38 34.80 -20.71
C ILE A 349 -12.11 34.72 -22.22
N ARG A 350 -11.06 34.00 -22.60
CA ARG A 350 -10.60 33.85 -23.97
C ARG A 350 -10.38 32.38 -24.32
N ASP A 351 -10.55 32.08 -25.59
CA ASP A 351 -10.13 30.81 -26.17
C ASP A 351 -8.67 30.87 -26.60
N PHE A 352 -8.04 29.70 -26.75
CA PHE A 352 -6.66 29.59 -27.21
C PHE A 352 -6.47 30.19 -28.61
N ARG A 353 -7.48 30.07 -29.47
CA ARG A 353 -7.56 30.67 -30.81
C ARG A 353 -8.99 31.13 -31.07
N ASN A 354 -9.17 32.00 -32.05
CA ASN A 354 -10.51 32.34 -32.54
C ASN A 354 -11.01 31.21 -33.46
N TYR A 355 -12.06 30.50 -33.01
CA TYR A 355 -12.68 29.40 -33.77
C TYR A 355 -13.93 29.82 -34.53
N GLY A 356 -14.20 31.13 -34.61
CA GLY A 356 -15.40 31.68 -35.21
C GLY A 356 -16.43 32.16 -34.17
N PRO A 357 -17.51 32.79 -34.64
CA PRO A 357 -18.50 33.41 -33.78
C PRO A 357 -19.42 32.40 -33.08
N GLN A 358 -19.48 31.16 -33.56
CA GLN A 358 -20.27 30.09 -32.95
C GLN A 358 -19.59 28.74 -33.13
N LEU A 359 -19.78 27.84 -32.17
CA LEU A 359 -19.38 26.43 -32.22
C LEU A 359 -20.55 25.54 -31.81
N SER A 360 -20.68 24.36 -32.40
CA SER A 360 -21.56 23.33 -31.84
C SER A 360 -21.05 22.88 -30.46
N VAL A 361 -21.89 22.33 -29.59
CA VAL A 361 -21.45 21.79 -28.29
C VAL A 361 -20.35 20.73 -28.47
N ALA A 362 -20.48 19.86 -29.48
CA ALA A 362 -19.42 18.90 -29.81
C ALA A 362 -18.10 19.60 -30.17
N ASP A 363 -18.16 20.70 -30.95
CA ASP A 363 -16.98 21.48 -31.31
C ASP A 363 -16.42 22.30 -30.13
N VAL A 364 -17.25 22.74 -29.19
CA VAL A 364 -16.78 23.37 -27.94
C VAL A 364 -15.86 22.41 -27.18
N ILE A 365 -16.22 21.13 -27.10
CA ILE A 365 -15.37 20.09 -26.50
C ILE A 365 -14.15 19.79 -27.38
N ARG A 366 -14.33 19.62 -28.69
CA ARG A 366 -13.26 19.28 -29.66
C ARG A 366 -12.15 20.34 -29.70
N HIS A 367 -12.53 21.62 -29.79
CA HIS A 367 -11.62 22.77 -29.81
C HIS A 367 -11.26 23.28 -28.42
N SER A 368 -11.88 22.71 -27.37
CA SER A 368 -11.67 23.11 -25.99
C SER A 368 -11.94 24.61 -25.79
N SER A 369 -13.07 25.13 -26.26
CA SER A 369 -13.47 26.54 -26.09
C SER A 369 -13.83 26.83 -24.62
N ASN A 370 -13.09 27.74 -23.99
CA ASN A 370 -13.40 28.27 -22.66
C ASN A 370 -14.67 29.13 -22.71
N VAL A 371 -14.82 29.95 -23.76
CA VAL A 371 -15.98 30.84 -23.93
C VAL A 371 -17.26 30.01 -24.06
N GLY A 372 -17.26 28.99 -24.91
CA GLY A 372 -18.44 28.13 -25.10
C GLY A 372 -18.83 27.39 -23.81
N THR A 373 -17.83 26.87 -23.08
CA THR A 373 -18.09 26.17 -21.81
C THR A 373 -18.61 27.12 -20.73
N ALA A 374 -18.03 28.32 -20.63
CA ALA A 374 -18.47 29.34 -19.68
C ALA A 374 -19.93 29.76 -19.91
N ARG A 375 -20.37 29.88 -21.16
CA ARG A 375 -21.77 30.18 -21.48
C ARG A 375 -22.72 29.06 -21.07
N MET A 376 -22.39 27.81 -21.40
CA MET A 376 -23.18 26.66 -20.94
C MET A 376 -23.30 26.64 -19.42
N ALA A 377 -22.22 27.00 -18.70
CA ALA A 377 -22.24 27.06 -17.23
C ALA A 377 -23.14 28.18 -16.69
N LEU A 378 -23.22 29.33 -17.37
CA LEU A 378 -24.17 30.39 -17.00
C LEU A 378 -25.62 29.95 -17.18
N ASP A 379 -25.91 29.26 -18.29
CA ASP A 379 -27.25 28.73 -18.56
C ASP A 379 -27.66 27.66 -17.54
N ILE A 380 -26.69 26.84 -17.07
CA ILE A 380 -26.89 25.89 -15.96
C ILE A 380 -27.17 26.63 -14.64
N GLY A 381 -26.38 27.66 -14.36
CA GLY A 381 -26.42 28.46 -13.13
C GLY A 381 -25.59 27.86 -11.97
N ALA A 382 -25.13 28.75 -11.08
CA ALA A 382 -24.23 28.43 -9.96
C ALA A 382 -24.71 27.26 -9.08
N THR A 383 -25.97 27.32 -8.64
CA THR A 383 -26.54 26.32 -7.71
C THR A 383 -26.53 24.91 -8.30
N ARG A 384 -26.93 24.76 -9.56
CA ARG A 384 -26.97 23.45 -10.22
C ARG A 384 -25.57 22.94 -10.51
N GLN A 385 -24.67 23.79 -10.98
CA GLN A 385 -23.27 23.40 -11.23
C GLN A 385 -22.61 22.87 -9.95
N LYS A 386 -22.75 23.61 -8.85
CA LYS A 386 -22.21 23.22 -7.54
C LYS A 386 -22.75 21.86 -7.09
N ALA A 387 -24.07 21.68 -7.11
CA ALA A 387 -24.71 20.43 -6.68
C ALA A 387 -24.27 19.21 -7.53
N PHE A 388 -23.99 19.41 -8.83
CA PHE A 388 -23.52 18.35 -9.72
C PHE A 388 -22.06 17.98 -9.47
N LEU A 389 -21.19 18.96 -9.21
CA LEU A 389 -19.79 18.68 -8.85
C LEU A 389 -19.69 18.03 -7.45
N GLU A 390 -20.56 18.43 -6.52
CA GLU A 390 -20.71 17.78 -5.20
C GLU A 390 -21.15 16.32 -5.35
N SER A 391 -22.13 16.01 -6.21
CA SER A 391 -22.60 14.63 -6.41
C SER A 391 -21.54 13.73 -7.05
N LEU A 392 -20.62 14.30 -7.82
CA LEU A 392 -19.42 13.64 -8.35
C LEU A 392 -18.31 13.45 -7.29
N GLY A 393 -18.40 14.11 -6.13
CA GLY A 393 -17.44 14.00 -5.04
C GLY A 393 -16.29 15.02 -5.08
N PHE A 394 -16.38 16.09 -5.87
CA PHE A 394 -15.29 17.07 -6.01
C PHE A 394 -15.13 18.03 -4.81
N PHE A 395 -15.84 17.82 -3.71
CA PHE A 395 -15.89 18.72 -2.55
C PHE A 395 -15.34 18.06 -1.28
N GLU A 396 -15.17 16.73 -1.30
CA GLU A 396 -14.71 15.94 -0.17
C GLU A 396 -13.55 15.06 -0.61
N PRO A 397 -12.64 14.66 0.31
CA PRO A 397 -11.60 13.71 -0.01
C PRO A 397 -12.18 12.42 -0.61
N THR A 398 -11.55 11.93 -1.67
CA THR A 398 -11.96 10.66 -2.29
C THR A 398 -11.68 9.51 -1.32
N PRO A 399 -12.67 8.66 -1.00
CA PRO A 399 -12.46 7.51 -0.13
C PRO A 399 -11.62 6.46 -0.88
N LEU A 400 -10.39 6.25 -0.41
CA LEU A 400 -9.47 5.21 -0.88
C LEU A 400 -8.77 4.64 0.35
N GLU A 401 -8.41 3.36 0.33
CA GLU A 401 -7.86 2.64 1.48
C GLU A 401 -6.37 2.96 1.73
N MET A 402 -6.05 4.26 1.81
CA MET A 402 -4.74 4.84 2.07
C MET A 402 -4.87 5.99 3.06
N VAL A 403 -3.95 6.07 4.03
CA VAL A 403 -3.92 7.19 4.98
C VAL A 403 -3.70 8.54 4.30
N GLU A 404 -3.01 8.54 3.16
CA GLU A 404 -2.75 9.71 2.33
C GLU A 404 -4.02 10.25 1.67
N ALA A 405 -5.04 9.42 1.43
CA ALA A 405 -6.23 9.82 0.68
C ALA A 405 -7.02 10.96 1.35
N ALA A 406 -7.10 10.92 2.68
CA ALA A 406 -7.77 11.95 3.47
C ALA A 406 -7.09 13.34 3.35
N SER A 407 -5.79 13.38 3.03
CA SER A 407 -5.04 14.63 2.86
C SER A 407 -5.26 15.31 1.51
N GLY A 408 -5.78 14.58 0.51
CA GLY A 408 -6.11 15.10 -0.82
C GLY A 408 -7.40 15.91 -0.87
N ARG A 409 -7.68 16.74 0.16
CA ARG A 409 -8.94 17.50 0.27
C ARG A 409 -9.01 18.57 -0.83
N PRO A 410 -10.08 18.61 -1.64
CA PRO A 410 -10.24 19.64 -2.66
C PRO A 410 -10.20 21.07 -2.12
N ILE A 411 -9.62 21.99 -2.90
CA ILE A 411 -9.69 23.44 -2.63
C ILE A 411 -10.88 23.99 -3.41
N VAL A 412 -11.90 24.43 -2.68
CA VAL A 412 -13.20 24.82 -3.22
C VAL A 412 -13.45 26.32 -2.95
N PRO A 413 -13.95 27.09 -3.92
CA PRO A 413 -14.37 28.47 -3.69
C PRO A 413 -15.48 28.59 -2.64
N GLU A 414 -15.28 29.44 -1.63
CA GLU A 414 -16.33 29.73 -0.63
C GLU A 414 -17.53 30.44 -1.26
N ARG A 415 -17.28 31.32 -2.23
CA ARG A 415 -18.31 32.08 -2.96
C ARG A 415 -18.43 31.58 -4.39
N TRP A 416 -19.66 31.51 -4.89
CA TRP A 416 -19.97 31.01 -6.23
C TRP A 416 -20.71 32.03 -7.13
N PRO A 417 -20.17 33.27 -7.32
CA PRO A 417 -20.72 34.21 -8.28
C PRO A 417 -20.52 33.70 -9.73
N ASP A 418 -21.17 34.36 -10.69
CA ASP A 418 -21.09 34.01 -12.12
C ASP A 418 -19.66 33.83 -12.63
N ILE A 419 -18.70 34.65 -12.19
CA ILE A 419 -17.30 34.48 -12.60
C ILE A 419 -16.72 33.14 -12.13
N THR A 420 -17.01 32.70 -10.90
CA THR A 420 -16.61 31.38 -10.39
C THR A 420 -17.32 30.28 -11.16
N THR A 421 -18.63 30.44 -11.44
CA THR A 421 -19.39 29.50 -12.26
C THR A 421 -18.74 29.30 -13.63
N MET A 422 -18.32 30.40 -14.25
CA MET A 422 -17.61 30.38 -15.53
C MET A 422 -16.23 29.72 -15.40
N THR A 423 -15.38 30.11 -14.45
CA THR A 423 -14.00 29.58 -14.34
C THR A 423 -13.97 28.10 -14.00
N VAL A 424 -14.82 27.66 -13.06
CA VAL A 424 -14.91 26.25 -12.65
C VAL A 424 -15.39 25.38 -13.81
N SER A 425 -16.20 25.92 -14.73
CA SER A 425 -16.69 25.17 -15.88
C SER A 425 -15.59 24.64 -16.80
N TYR A 426 -14.44 25.33 -16.84
CA TYR A 426 -13.23 24.93 -17.56
C TYR A 426 -12.06 24.64 -16.62
N GLY A 427 -12.37 24.30 -15.36
CA GLY A 427 -11.44 23.72 -14.38
C GLY A 427 -10.45 24.68 -13.74
N HIS A 428 -10.81 25.96 -13.60
CA HIS A 428 -10.03 26.95 -12.82
C HIS A 428 -10.85 27.48 -11.64
N GLY A 429 -10.20 27.70 -10.50
CA GLY A 429 -10.81 28.10 -9.23
C GLY A 429 -11.19 26.92 -8.32
N LEU A 430 -11.19 25.69 -8.81
CA LEU A 430 -11.39 24.47 -8.01
C LEU A 430 -10.19 23.55 -8.23
N SER A 431 -9.49 23.18 -7.14
CA SER A 431 -8.35 22.26 -7.21
C SER A 431 -8.70 20.89 -6.64
N THR A 432 -8.41 19.84 -7.40
CA THR A 432 -8.73 18.44 -7.05
C THR A 432 -7.55 17.54 -7.42
N SER A 433 -7.53 16.32 -6.86
CA SER A 433 -6.48 15.36 -7.21
C SER A 433 -6.77 14.60 -8.50
N PRO A 434 -5.74 14.03 -9.17
CA PRO A 434 -5.94 13.14 -10.31
C PRO A 434 -6.93 12.00 -10.02
N LEU A 435 -6.98 11.50 -8.78
CA LEU A 435 -7.94 10.47 -8.37
C LEU A 435 -9.39 10.98 -8.42
N HIS A 436 -9.68 12.21 -7.98
CA HIS A 436 -11.02 12.79 -8.14
C HIS A 436 -11.44 12.85 -9.60
N LEU A 437 -10.49 13.20 -10.49
CA LEU A 437 -10.76 13.25 -11.93
C LEU A 437 -11.05 11.85 -12.49
N ALA A 438 -10.31 10.82 -12.07
CA ALA A 438 -10.56 9.42 -12.45
C ALA A 438 -11.98 8.99 -12.05
N VAL A 439 -12.38 9.27 -10.81
CA VAL A 439 -13.72 8.95 -10.28
C VAL A 439 -14.81 9.71 -11.02
N GLY A 440 -14.60 11.01 -11.28
CA GLY A 440 -15.56 11.82 -12.02
C GLY A 440 -15.75 11.33 -13.46
N TYR A 441 -14.66 11.02 -14.16
CA TYR A 441 -14.71 10.45 -15.51
C TYR A 441 -15.41 9.09 -15.51
N ALA A 442 -15.06 8.21 -14.56
CA ALA A 442 -15.71 6.92 -14.47
C ALA A 442 -17.22 7.05 -14.25
N SER A 443 -17.62 7.94 -13.34
CA SER A 443 -19.02 8.17 -12.99
C SER A 443 -19.88 8.74 -14.13
N VAL A 444 -19.29 9.51 -15.04
CA VAL A 444 -20.00 10.08 -16.20
C VAL A 444 -19.98 9.15 -17.40
N LEU A 445 -18.93 8.34 -17.56
CA LEU A 445 -18.67 7.61 -18.82
C LEU A 445 -18.99 6.11 -18.74
N ASN A 446 -19.32 5.56 -17.56
CA ASN A 446 -19.70 4.15 -17.39
C ASN A 446 -21.17 3.82 -17.68
N GLY A 447 -21.91 4.72 -18.34
CA GLY A 447 -23.38 4.70 -18.38
C GLY A 447 -24.03 5.67 -17.39
N GLY A 448 -23.24 6.40 -16.61
CA GLY A 448 -23.68 7.56 -15.83
C GLY A 448 -24.04 7.26 -14.38
N THR A 449 -23.42 6.25 -13.75
CA THR A 449 -23.61 5.91 -12.33
C THR A 449 -22.36 6.21 -11.53
N ARG A 450 -22.53 6.75 -10.31
CA ARG A 450 -21.42 7.08 -9.42
C ARG A 450 -20.54 5.86 -9.13
N VAL A 451 -19.23 6.06 -9.21
CA VAL A 451 -18.20 5.08 -8.89
C VAL A 451 -17.50 5.48 -7.61
N THR A 452 -17.18 4.51 -6.77
CA THR A 452 -16.32 4.68 -5.59
C THR A 452 -15.03 3.91 -5.85
N PRO A 453 -13.85 4.53 -5.78
CA PRO A 453 -12.61 3.83 -6.04
C PRO A 453 -12.25 2.90 -4.89
N THR A 454 -11.50 1.83 -5.17
CA THR A 454 -11.01 0.91 -4.14
C THR A 454 -9.68 0.27 -4.54
N LEU A 455 -8.81 0.09 -3.55
CA LEU A 455 -7.59 -0.71 -3.63
C LEU A 455 -7.82 -2.18 -3.29
N MET A 456 -9.05 -2.58 -2.93
CA MET A 456 -9.38 -3.97 -2.60
C MET A 456 -9.84 -4.73 -3.83
N ALA A 457 -9.29 -5.92 -4.06
CA ALA A 457 -9.78 -6.79 -5.12
C ALA A 457 -11.21 -7.26 -4.81
N GLN A 458 -12.10 -7.17 -5.80
CA GLN A 458 -13.50 -7.54 -5.66
C GLN A 458 -13.81 -8.81 -6.45
N GLU A 459 -14.35 -9.83 -5.76
CA GLU A 459 -14.84 -11.07 -6.41
C GLU A 459 -16.11 -10.84 -7.23
N THR A 460 -16.94 -9.92 -6.77
CA THR A 460 -18.20 -9.55 -7.40
C THR A 460 -18.25 -8.05 -7.60
N PRO A 461 -18.67 -7.58 -8.79
CA PRO A 461 -18.85 -6.15 -9.02
C PRO A 461 -19.76 -5.52 -7.97
N PRO A 462 -19.46 -4.29 -7.51
CA PRO A 462 -20.26 -3.61 -6.53
C PRO A 462 -21.61 -3.23 -7.15
N PRO A 463 -22.66 -3.03 -6.34
CA PRO A 463 -23.92 -2.51 -6.84
C PRO A 463 -23.68 -1.14 -7.49
N LEU A 464 -24.41 -0.85 -8.57
CA LEU A 464 -24.32 0.44 -9.24
C LEU A 464 -24.66 1.57 -8.26
N GLY A 465 -23.79 2.58 -8.23
CA GLY A 465 -24.05 3.78 -7.44
C GLY A 465 -25.21 4.61 -8.00
N PRO A 466 -25.58 5.71 -7.30
CA PRO A 466 -26.61 6.63 -7.76
C PRO A 466 -26.37 7.14 -9.19
N ARG A 467 -27.46 7.35 -9.93
CA ARG A 467 -27.41 7.95 -11.27
C ARG A 467 -26.91 9.39 -11.18
N ILE A 468 -25.85 9.70 -11.93
CA ILE A 468 -25.29 11.04 -12.09
C ILE A 468 -25.77 11.68 -13.40
N VAL A 469 -25.75 10.92 -14.49
CA VAL A 469 -26.31 11.32 -15.80
C VAL A 469 -27.00 10.13 -16.45
N SER A 470 -27.91 10.39 -17.37
CA SER A 470 -28.55 9.34 -18.17
C SER A 470 -27.54 8.57 -19.03
N ALA A 471 -27.88 7.32 -19.38
CA ALA A 471 -27.04 6.49 -20.26
C ALA A 471 -26.84 7.14 -21.65
N ARG A 472 -27.83 7.91 -22.13
CA ARG A 472 -27.74 8.72 -23.35
C ARG A 472 -26.65 9.78 -23.23
N VAL A 473 -26.70 10.61 -22.19
CA VAL A 473 -25.70 11.67 -21.96
C VAL A 473 -24.30 11.08 -21.77
N SER A 474 -24.19 9.94 -21.07
CA SER A 474 -22.93 9.20 -20.94
C SER A 474 -22.36 8.78 -22.30
N ALA A 475 -23.21 8.31 -23.21
CA ALA A 475 -22.83 7.92 -24.57
C ALA A 475 -22.40 9.11 -25.44
N GLU A 476 -23.20 10.18 -25.43
CA GLU A 476 -22.89 11.44 -26.14
C GLU A 476 -21.56 12.03 -25.63
N SER A 477 -21.33 11.99 -24.31
CA SER A 477 -20.06 12.43 -23.71
C SER A 477 -18.88 11.64 -24.23
N ARG A 478 -18.99 10.30 -24.26
CA ARG A 478 -17.92 9.44 -24.81
C ARG A 478 -17.66 9.71 -26.28
N HIS A 479 -18.71 9.95 -27.07
CA HIS A 479 -18.55 10.27 -28.48
C HIS A 479 -17.81 11.60 -28.68
N MET A 480 -18.18 12.64 -27.94
CA MET A 480 -17.46 13.93 -27.97
C MET A 480 -16.00 13.77 -27.55
N LEU A 481 -15.71 13.00 -26.50
CA LEU A 481 -14.34 12.72 -26.05
C LEU A 481 -13.54 11.90 -27.09
N ARG A 482 -14.18 11.00 -27.84
CA ARG A 482 -13.55 10.31 -28.97
C ARG A 482 -13.12 11.29 -30.05
N ARG A 483 -13.99 12.25 -30.40
CA ARG A 483 -13.70 13.30 -31.41
C ARG A 483 -12.54 14.22 -31.02
N VAL A 484 -12.28 14.40 -29.72
CA VAL A 484 -11.10 15.15 -29.25
C VAL A 484 -9.80 14.45 -29.62
N VAL A 485 -9.79 13.12 -29.64
CA VAL A 485 -8.64 12.30 -30.02
C VAL A 485 -8.53 12.15 -31.54
N THR A 486 -9.62 11.93 -32.26
CA THR A 486 -9.54 11.73 -33.72
C THR A 486 -9.26 13.02 -34.49
N ASP A 487 -9.92 14.12 -34.12
CA ASP A 487 -9.96 15.36 -34.93
C ASP A 487 -9.71 16.64 -34.10
N GLY A 488 -9.19 16.49 -32.88
CA GLY A 488 -9.15 17.55 -31.88
C GLY A 488 -7.79 17.79 -31.24
N THR A 489 -7.82 18.37 -30.04
CA THR A 489 -6.62 18.81 -29.31
C THR A 489 -5.73 17.68 -28.78
N ALA A 490 -6.16 16.42 -28.89
CA ALA A 490 -5.46 15.25 -28.34
C ALA A 490 -5.12 14.21 -29.42
N SER A 491 -4.76 14.66 -30.62
CA SER A 491 -4.53 13.78 -31.78
C SER A 491 -3.45 12.71 -31.58
N MET A 492 -2.43 12.99 -30.78
CA MET A 492 -1.42 11.98 -30.40
C MET A 492 -1.95 10.92 -29.43
N GLY A 493 -3.22 11.02 -29.04
CA GLY A 493 -3.97 10.10 -28.19
C GLY A 493 -4.44 8.84 -28.92
N GLU A 494 -4.36 8.83 -30.26
CA GLU A 494 -4.80 7.70 -31.05
C GLU A 494 -3.83 6.53 -30.88
N VAL A 495 -4.37 5.36 -30.53
CA VAL A 495 -3.61 4.13 -30.41
C VAL A 495 -4.16 3.14 -31.44
N PRO A 496 -3.36 2.69 -32.42
CA PRO A 496 -3.83 1.72 -33.41
C PRO A 496 -4.43 0.48 -32.74
N GLY A 497 -5.65 0.11 -33.13
CA GLY A 497 -6.38 -1.01 -32.53
C GLY A 497 -7.15 -0.67 -31.25
N TYR A 498 -6.92 0.49 -30.62
CA TYR A 498 -7.55 0.86 -29.36
C TYR A 498 -8.19 2.24 -29.45
N HIS A 499 -9.52 2.26 -29.56
CA HIS A 499 -10.26 3.53 -29.61
C HIS A 499 -10.17 4.27 -28.28
N VAL A 500 -9.27 5.25 -28.18
CA VAL A 500 -9.15 6.11 -27.00
C VAL A 500 -10.07 7.32 -27.15
N GLY A 501 -10.79 7.66 -26.09
CA GLY A 501 -11.49 8.94 -25.96
C GLY A 501 -10.95 9.68 -24.75
N GLY A 502 -10.80 11.00 -24.82
CA GLY A 502 -10.28 11.73 -23.68
C GLY A 502 -10.25 13.24 -23.86
N LYS A 503 -9.79 13.94 -22.82
CA LYS A 503 -9.65 15.39 -22.81
C LYS A 503 -8.32 15.80 -22.21
N THR A 504 -7.69 16.76 -22.88
CA THR A 504 -6.49 17.45 -22.38
C THR A 504 -6.87 18.61 -21.47
N GLY A 505 -6.07 18.81 -20.43
CA GLY A 505 -6.03 19.99 -19.58
C GLY A 505 -4.60 20.51 -19.47
N THR A 506 -4.44 21.82 -19.60
CA THR A 506 -3.18 22.51 -19.31
C THR A 506 -3.58 23.72 -18.51
N ALA A 507 -3.19 23.72 -17.24
CA ALA A 507 -3.52 24.78 -16.30
C ALA A 507 -2.22 25.38 -15.79
N ASP A 508 -2.18 26.71 -15.72
CA ASP A 508 -1.04 27.42 -15.16
C ASP A 508 -0.96 27.11 -13.67
N LYS A 509 0.25 26.90 -13.16
CA LYS A 509 0.45 26.55 -11.76
C LYS A 509 0.28 27.81 -10.89
N PRO A 510 -0.57 27.77 -9.85
CA PRO A 510 -0.72 28.91 -8.94
C PRO A 510 0.57 29.15 -8.15
N LYS A 511 0.88 30.43 -7.90
CA LYS A 511 1.98 30.84 -7.01
C LYS A 511 1.51 30.82 -5.56
N HIS A 512 2.38 30.44 -4.62
CA HIS A 512 2.08 30.52 -3.18
C HIS A 512 1.78 31.96 -2.72
N THR A 513 2.35 32.96 -3.40
CA THR A 513 2.12 34.39 -3.14
C THR A 513 0.88 34.96 -3.84
N GLY A 514 0.11 34.12 -4.54
CA GLY A 514 -1.01 34.52 -5.39
C GLY A 514 -0.62 34.80 -6.84
N GLY A 515 -1.60 34.65 -7.74
CA GLY A 515 -1.40 34.67 -9.19
C GLY A 515 -0.89 33.34 -9.74
N TYR A 516 -0.39 33.36 -10.98
CA TYR A 516 0.07 32.16 -11.70
C TYR A 516 1.52 32.34 -12.17
N TRP A 517 2.22 31.21 -12.31
CA TRP A 517 3.46 31.15 -13.08
C TRP A 517 3.15 31.25 -14.57
N GLU A 518 3.99 31.97 -15.32
CA GLU A 518 3.80 32.12 -16.78
C GLU A 518 4.37 30.93 -17.56
N ASP A 519 5.23 30.14 -16.90
CA ASP A 519 6.03 29.10 -17.52
C ASP A 519 5.87 27.71 -16.93
N LYS A 520 5.11 27.57 -15.84
CA LYS A 520 4.88 26.30 -15.13
C LYS A 520 3.43 25.89 -15.27
N VAL A 521 3.20 24.69 -15.79
CA VAL A 521 1.85 24.16 -16.00
C VAL A 521 1.69 22.77 -15.40
N ILE A 522 0.45 22.44 -15.05
CA ILE A 522 0.01 21.07 -14.83
C ILE A 522 -0.62 20.57 -16.13
N ALA A 523 0.00 19.58 -16.76
CA ALA A 523 -0.48 18.99 -18.02
C ALA A 523 -1.13 17.65 -17.73
N THR A 524 -2.44 17.54 -18.00
CA THR A 524 -3.22 16.33 -17.72
C THR A 524 -3.91 15.83 -18.98
N PHE A 525 -3.94 14.51 -19.16
CA PHE A 525 -4.84 13.83 -20.08
C PHE A 525 -5.72 12.85 -19.31
N ALA A 526 -7.03 13.09 -19.37
CA ALA A 526 -8.04 12.22 -18.80
C ALA A 526 -8.71 11.42 -19.91
N SER A 527 -8.63 10.11 -19.86
CA SER A 527 -8.98 9.24 -20.98
C SER A 527 -9.73 7.99 -20.56
N VAL A 528 -10.47 7.41 -21.50
CA VAL A 528 -11.14 6.12 -21.36
C VAL A 528 -10.88 5.27 -22.59
N PHE A 529 -10.84 3.95 -22.40
CA PHE A 529 -10.69 3.00 -23.50
C PHE A 529 -11.33 1.64 -23.18
N PRO A 530 -11.88 0.96 -24.20
CA PRO A 530 -12.27 1.48 -25.50
C PRO A 530 -13.37 2.56 -25.39
N ALA A 531 -13.38 3.57 -26.26
CA ALA A 531 -14.26 4.73 -26.10
C ALA A 531 -15.76 4.39 -26.23
N HIS A 532 -16.13 3.40 -27.06
CA HIS A 532 -17.52 3.02 -27.34
C HIS A 532 -18.18 2.14 -26.26
N ASP A 533 -17.38 1.43 -25.45
CA ASP A 533 -17.79 0.68 -24.25
C ASP A 533 -16.57 0.64 -23.32
N PRO A 534 -16.35 1.71 -22.54
CA PRO A 534 -15.15 1.82 -21.76
C PRO A 534 -15.10 0.74 -20.68
N LYS A 535 -13.90 0.18 -20.54
CA LYS A 535 -13.55 -0.72 -19.45
C LYS A 535 -12.68 0.00 -18.43
N TYR A 536 -11.83 0.91 -18.90
CA TYR A 536 -10.88 1.60 -18.05
C TYR A 536 -10.95 3.10 -18.25
N VAL A 537 -10.67 3.82 -17.16
CA VAL A 537 -10.27 5.23 -17.17
C VAL A 537 -8.78 5.30 -16.86
N LEU A 538 -8.06 6.10 -17.63
CA LEU A 538 -6.64 6.41 -17.44
C LEU A 538 -6.47 7.92 -17.31
N ILE A 539 -5.94 8.35 -16.17
CA ILE A 539 -5.50 9.73 -15.93
C ILE A 539 -3.98 9.75 -15.95
N VAL A 540 -3.39 10.63 -16.75
CA VAL A 540 -1.95 10.90 -16.75
C VAL A 540 -1.74 12.39 -16.54
N THR A 541 -0.98 12.74 -15.51
CA THR A 541 -0.63 14.13 -15.15
C THR A 541 0.88 14.28 -15.08
N LEU A 542 1.40 15.33 -15.70
CA LEU A 542 2.79 15.75 -15.62
C LEU A 542 2.85 17.15 -14.99
N ASP A 543 3.74 17.32 -14.01
CA ASP A 543 4.01 18.60 -13.34
C ASP A 543 5.21 19.28 -14.02
N GLU A 544 4.99 20.50 -14.51
CA GLU A 544 5.99 21.32 -15.20
C GLU A 544 6.68 20.61 -16.40
N PRO A 545 5.95 19.90 -17.30
CA PRO A 545 6.59 19.29 -18.46
C PRO A 545 6.94 20.34 -19.52
N GLU A 546 8.06 20.12 -20.20
CA GLU A 546 8.54 20.93 -21.30
C GLU A 546 9.32 20.07 -22.30
N ILE A 547 8.94 20.15 -23.58
CA ILE A 547 9.64 19.50 -24.67
C ILE A 547 9.89 20.47 -25.80
N ARG A 548 11.08 20.42 -26.39
CA ARG A 548 11.37 21.17 -27.62
C ARG A 548 10.89 20.38 -28.83
N ALA A 549 9.85 20.87 -29.50
CA ALA A 549 9.27 20.22 -30.68
C ALA A 549 8.87 21.26 -31.73
N ALA A 550 9.08 20.93 -33.01
CA ALA A 550 8.82 21.83 -34.14
C ALA A 550 9.48 23.22 -34.00
N GLY A 551 10.68 23.28 -33.39
CA GLY A 551 11.45 24.52 -33.22
C GLY A 551 11.06 25.38 -32.01
N GLU A 552 10.05 24.99 -31.24
CA GLU A 552 9.50 25.75 -30.11
C GLU A 552 9.43 24.88 -28.84
N ASP A 553 9.42 25.53 -27.68
CA ASP A 553 9.18 24.85 -26.41
C ASP A 553 7.66 24.63 -26.22
N ARG A 554 7.27 23.39 -25.99
CA ARG A 554 5.88 22.93 -25.89
C ARG A 554 5.62 22.39 -24.49
N ARG A 555 4.58 22.93 -23.84
CA ARG A 555 4.18 22.56 -22.46
C ARG A 555 2.76 22.01 -22.36
N THR A 556 1.96 22.16 -23.42
CA THR A 556 0.57 21.74 -23.44
C THR A 556 0.45 20.22 -23.38
N ALA A 557 -0.57 19.71 -22.68
CA ALA A 557 -0.83 18.28 -22.51
C ALA A 557 -0.95 17.50 -23.82
N GLY A 558 -1.43 18.15 -24.90
CA GLY A 558 -1.47 17.55 -26.23
C GLY A 558 -0.10 17.09 -26.73
N TRP A 559 0.98 17.80 -26.35
CA TRP A 559 2.37 17.49 -26.71
C TRP A 559 3.13 16.68 -25.65
N THR A 560 2.63 16.64 -24.41
CA THR A 560 3.34 16.08 -23.26
C THR A 560 2.61 14.87 -22.67
N ALA A 561 1.53 15.07 -21.93
CA ALA A 561 0.81 14.00 -21.23
C ALA A 561 0.11 12.99 -22.18
N VAL A 562 -0.41 13.47 -23.32
CA VAL A 562 -1.13 12.63 -24.30
C VAL A 562 -0.26 11.51 -24.88
N PRO A 563 0.92 11.76 -25.47
CA PRO A 563 1.75 10.68 -26.02
C PRO A 563 2.20 9.67 -24.95
N VAL A 564 2.44 10.11 -23.71
CA VAL A 564 2.75 9.20 -22.59
C VAL A 564 1.55 8.30 -22.28
N ALA A 565 0.33 8.85 -22.24
CA ALA A 565 -0.88 8.06 -22.03
C ALA A 565 -1.14 7.07 -23.18
N SER A 566 -0.93 7.47 -24.43
CA SER A 566 -1.05 6.58 -25.59
C SER A 566 -0.10 5.39 -25.51
N GLU A 567 1.14 5.65 -25.08
CA GLU A 567 2.14 4.61 -24.88
C GLU A 567 1.76 3.67 -23.73
N ILE A 568 1.21 4.20 -22.62
CA ILE A 568 0.64 3.38 -21.54
C ILE A 568 -0.46 2.48 -22.10
N VAL A 569 -1.48 3.03 -22.77
CA VAL A 569 -2.59 2.26 -23.35
C VAL A 569 -2.07 1.18 -24.30
N ARG A 570 -1.15 1.52 -25.21
CA ARG A 570 -0.53 0.57 -26.15
C ARG A 570 0.12 -0.60 -25.43
N ARG A 571 0.76 -0.36 -24.29
CA ARG A 571 1.47 -1.38 -23.51
C ARG A 571 0.52 -2.22 -22.65
N VAL A 572 -0.47 -1.62 -22.02
CA VAL A 572 -1.32 -2.29 -21.02
C VAL A 572 -2.60 -2.88 -21.59
N ALA A 573 -3.17 -2.34 -22.67
CA ALA A 573 -4.43 -2.82 -23.21
C ALA A 573 -4.41 -4.31 -23.60
N PRO A 574 -3.34 -4.86 -24.21
CA PRO A 574 -3.22 -6.31 -24.43
C PRO A 574 -3.16 -7.12 -23.13
N LEU A 575 -2.46 -6.60 -22.10
CA LEU A 575 -2.33 -7.26 -20.79
C LEU A 575 -3.67 -7.31 -20.05
N LEU A 576 -4.49 -6.27 -20.21
CA LEU A 576 -5.87 -6.18 -19.69
C LEU A 576 -6.87 -7.06 -20.47
N GLY A 577 -6.42 -7.79 -21.49
CA GLY A 577 -7.30 -8.59 -22.35
C GLY A 577 -8.24 -7.75 -23.22
N VAL A 578 -7.95 -6.46 -23.43
CA VAL A 578 -8.68 -5.63 -24.37
C VAL A 578 -8.28 -6.05 -25.78
N ARG A 579 -9.25 -6.57 -26.54
CA ARG A 579 -9.03 -6.97 -27.93
C ARG A 579 -8.86 -5.73 -28.79
N PRO A 580 -7.82 -5.66 -29.64
CA PRO A 580 -7.70 -4.59 -30.58
C PRO A 580 -8.78 -4.69 -31.67
N ASP A 581 -9.31 -3.55 -32.08
CA ASP A 581 -10.24 -3.41 -33.20
C ASP A 581 -9.59 -2.55 -34.29
N PHE A 582 -9.35 -3.17 -35.45
CA PHE A 582 -8.71 -2.54 -36.60
C PHE A 582 -9.68 -2.24 -37.74
N ASP A 583 -10.99 -2.50 -37.58
CA ASP A 583 -11.94 -2.31 -38.66
C ASP A 583 -12.29 -0.82 -38.84
N PRO A 584 -11.81 -0.16 -39.91
CA PRO A 584 -12.09 1.26 -40.13
C PRO A 584 -13.53 1.54 -40.56
N ALA A 585 -14.28 0.51 -41.00
CA ALA A 585 -15.66 0.64 -41.46
C ALA A 585 -16.69 0.50 -40.32
N LYS A 586 -16.25 0.10 -39.13
CA LYS A 586 -17.10 -0.17 -37.99
C LYS A 586 -17.43 1.11 -37.22
N ASP A 587 -18.59 1.69 -37.50
CA ASP A 587 -19.13 2.82 -36.72
C ASP A 587 -19.74 2.34 -35.39
N ASP A 588 -18.87 1.94 -34.46
CA ASP A 588 -19.27 1.46 -33.14
C ASP A 588 -20.10 2.50 -32.36
N PHE A 589 -19.81 3.79 -32.55
CA PHE A 589 -20.55 4.85 -31.88
C PHE A 589 -21.93 5.07 -32.47
N GLY A 590 -22.08 5.11 -33.80
CA GLY A 590 -23.39 5.24 -34.44
C GLY A 590 -24.30 4.05 -34.13
N ALA A 591 -23.75 2.83 -34.16
CA ALA A 591 -24.49 1.62 -33.77
C ALA A 591 -24.91 1.67 -32.30
N TYR A 592 -23.99 2.04 -31.40
CA TYR A 592 -24.26 2.15 -29.96
C TYR A 592 -25.32 3.23 -29.64
N LEU A 593 -25.19 4.43 -30.22
CA LEU A 593 -26.14 5.53 -30.00
C LEU A 593 -27.53 5.18 -30.55
N THR A 594 -27.60 4.49 -31.70
CA THR A 594 -28.86 3.99 -32.26
C THR A 594 -29.52 2.97 -31.33
N GLN A 595 -28.74 2.08 -30.71
CA GLN A 595 -29.25 1.12 -29.74
C GLN A 595 -29.79 1.80 -28.48
N MET A 596 -29.10 2.83 -27.99
CA MET A 596 -29.54 3.60 -26.82
C MET A 596 -30.79 4.43 -27.10
N ALA A 597 -30.93 5.01 -28.30
CA ALA A 597 -32.12 5.77 -28.67
C ALA A 597 -33.39 4.92 -28.79
N ARG A 598 -33.25 3.59 -28.92
CA ARG A 598 -34.37 2.63 -29.00
C ARG A 598 -34.80 2.08 -27.63
N ARG A 599 -34.05 2.36 -26.56
CA ARG A 599 -34.34 1.96 -25.17
C ARG A 599 -34.84 3.16 -24.40
#